data_AF-A0A3R7UFS5-F1
#
_entry.id   AF-A0A3R7UFS5-F1
#
_cell.length_a   1.000
_cell.length_b   1.000
_cell.length_c   1.000
_cell.angle_alpha   90.00
_cell.angle_beta   90.00
_cell.angle_gamma   90.00
#
_symmetry.space_group_name_H-M   'P 1'
#
loop_
_entity.id
_entity.type
_entity.pdbx_description
1 polymer ?
#
loop_
_entity_poly.entity_id
_entity_poly.type
_entity_poly.pdbx_seq_one_letter_code
_entity_poly.pdbx_strand_id
1 'polypeptide(L)' 'MRSIIWVSPILATTYLTFWPTPIDPKRWDSPKNVGYIGAFMQNSLLEELVFSEIAGAHGPEGSTLGDDGMISAPL' A
#
# COMPACT_ATOMS: atom_id res chain seq x y z
N MET A 1 2.16 -49.27 17.55
CA MET A 1 1.23 -48.14 17.22
C MET A 1 1.52 -46.88 18.05
N ARG A 2 1.68 -46.96 19.39
CA ARG A 2 1.95 -45.78 20.25
C ARG A 2 3.23 -44.99 19.94
N SER A 3 4.29 -45.64 19.47
CA SER A 3 5.56 -44.98 19.13
C SER A 3 5.52 -44.19 17.82
N ILE A 4 4.76 -44.66 16.82
CA ILE A 4 4.62 -44.00 15.51
C ILE A 4 4.01 -42.60 15.62
N ILE A 5 3.11 -42.40 16.60
CA ILE A 5 2.47 -41.11 16.87
C ILE A 5 3.51 -40.05 17.26
N TRP A 6 4.58 -40.45 17.96
CA TRP A 6 5.63 -39.54 18.39
C TRP A 6 6.75 -39.38 17.37
N VAL A 7 7.04 -40.42 16.57
CA VAL A 7 8.10 -40.37 15.55
C VAL A 7 7.73 -39.46 14.38
N SER A 8 6.47 -39.45 13.96
CA SER A 8 6.00 -38.61 12.83
C SER A 8 6.24 -37.10 13.02
N PRO A 9 5.80 -36.46 14.12
CA PRO A 9 6.03 -35.02 14.31
C PRO A 9 7.51 -34.67 14.50
N ILE A 10 8.29 -35.57 15.13
CA ILE A 10 9.74 -35.38 15.30
C ILE A 10 10.43 -35.36 13.94
N LEU A 11 10.04 -36.27 13.04
CA LEU A 11 10.60 -36.34 11.69
C LEU A 11 10.20 -35.12 10.85
N ALA A 12 8.94 -34.69 10.92
CA ALA A 12 8.47 -33.48 10.23
C ALA A 12 9.18 -32.21 10.71
N THR A 13 9.39 -32.08 12.02
CA THR A 13 10.10 -30.92 12.60
C THR A 13 11.55 -30.91 12.14
N THR A 14 12.22 -32.05 12.17
CA THR A 14 13.62 -32.19 11.72
C THR A 14 13.74 -31.85 10.24
N TYR A 15 12.81 -32.33 9.42
CA TYR A 15 12.76 -31.98 8.01
C TYR A 15 12.64 -30.47 7.82
N LEU A 16 11.68 -29.80 8.46
CA LEU A 16 11.45 -28.37 8.24
C LEU A 16 12.60 -27.47 8.74
N THR A 17 13.32 -27.87 9.78
CA THR A 17 14.40 -27.06 10.36
C THR A 17 15.76 -27.26 9.69
N PHE A 18 16.02 -28.46 9.18
CA PHE A 18 17.32 -28.81 8.59
C PHE A 18 17.28 -29.00 7.08
N TRP A 19 16.11 -28.88 6.43
CA TRP A 19 16.03 -28.89 4.98
C TRP A 19 16.73 -27.65 4.41
N PRO A 20 17.83 -27.82 3.65
CA PRO A 20 18.53 -26.69 3.06
C PRO A 20 17.62 -26.03 2.01
N THR A 21 17.34 -24.75 2.18
CA THR A 21 16.70 -23.98 1.10
C THR A 21 17.75 -23.71 0.02
N PRO A 22 17.42 -23.85 -1.27
CA PRO A 22 18.39 -23.67 -2.36
C PRO A 22 18.79 -22.19 -2.58
N ILE A 23 18.37 -21.28 -1.69
CA ILE A 23 18.58 -19.84 -1.84
C ILE A 23 19.65 -19.37 -0.87
N ASP A 24 20.68 -18.74 -1.41
CA ASP A 24 21.69 -18.04 -0.62
C ASP A 24 21.10 -16.69 -0.14
N PRO A 25 20.91 -16.47 1.17
CA PRO A 25 20.31 -15.25 1.67
C PRO A 25 21.25 -14.06 1.45
N LYS A 26 21.01 -13.32 0.37
CA LYS A 26 21.72 -12.05 0.13
C LYS A 26 21.12 -10.95 1.00
N ARG A 27 21.98 -10.27 1.76
CA ARG A 27 21.59 -9.05 2.48
C ARG A 27 21.21 -8.00 1.44
N TRP A 28 19.98 -7.49 1.55
CA TRP A 28 19.58 -6.29 0.82
C TRP A 28 20.36 -5.09 1.39
N ASP A 29 21.19 -4.47 0.57
CA ASP A 29 21.81 -3.19 0.90
C ASP A 29 21.00 -2.08 0.22
N SER A 30 20.17 -1.40 1.02
CA SER A 30 19.27 -0.40 0.48
C SER A 30 20.07 0.80 0.00
N PRO A 31 19.83 1.29 -1.22
CA PRO A 31 20.37 2.58 -1.61
C PRO A 31 19.91 3.66 -0.62
N LYS A 32 20.78 4.63 -0.36
CA LYS A 32 20.43 5.79 0.46
C LYS A 32 19.29 6.53 -0.21
N ASN A 33 18.24 6.80 0.55
CA ASN A 33 17.15 7.64 0.07
C ASN A 33 17.69 9.05 -0.17
N VAL A 34 17.61 9.51 -1.41
CA VAL A 34 18.04 10.85 -1.86
C VAL A 34 17.05 11.95 -1.49
N GLY A 35 15.91 11.58 -0.89
CA GLY A 35 14.82 12.48 -0.52
C GLY A 35 13.83 12.71 -1.66
N TYR A 36 13.00 13.74 -1.47
CA TYR A 36 11.96 14.16 -2.41
C TYR A 36 12.57 15.01 -3.53
N ILE A 37 13.12 14.37 -4.57
CA ILE A 37 13.74 15.03 -5.73
C ILE A 37 13.04 14.65 -7.05
N GLY A 38 13.21 15.50 -8.08
CA GLY A 38 12.63 15.28 -9.40
C GLY A 38 11.11 15.11 -9.35
N ALA A 39 10.61 13.99 -9.89
CA ALA A 39 9.17 13.67 -9.89
C ALA A 39 8.56 13.50 -8.50
N PHE A 40 9.39 13.32 -7.46
CA PHE A 40 8.96 13.14 -6.08
C PHE A 40 9.11 14.40 -5.22
N MET A 41 9.48 15.55 -5.80
CA MET A 41 9.50 16.82 -5.05
C MET A 41 8.12 17.13 -4.48
N GLN A 42 8.08 17.90 -3.39
CA GLN A 42 6.84 18.38 -2.79
C GLN A 42 6.00 19.12 -3.84
N ASN A 43 4.72 18.73 -3.96
CA ASN A 43 3.78 19.34 -4.90
C ASN A 43 2.97 20.43 -4.18
N SER A 44 3.28 21.69 -4.49
CA SER A 44 2.60 22.87 -3.95
C SER A 44 1.45 23.38 -4.84
N LEU A 45 1.12 22.69 -5.95
CA LEU A 45 0.14 23.16 -6.93
C LEU A 45 -1.29 23.32 -6.36
N LEU A 46 -1.59 22.66 -5.25
CA LEU A 46 -2.90 22.68 -4.59
C LEU A 46 -2.87 23.42 -3.24
N GLU A 47 -1.81 24.18 -2.94
CA GLU A 47 -1.71 24.93 -1.67
C GLU A 47 -2.83 25.96 -1.50
N GLU A 48 -3.34 26.52 -2.60
CA GLU A 48 -4.42 27.52 -2.60
C GLU A 48 -5.82 26.90 -2.80
N LEU A 49 -5.94 25.57 -2.76
CA LEU A 49 -7.23 24.90 -2.95
C LEU A 49 -8.20 25.25 -1.81
N VAL A 50 -9.41 25.64 -2.17
CA VAL A 50 -10.50 25.92 -1.22
C VAL A 50 -11.50 24.76 -1.24
N PHE A 51 -11.80 24.24 -0.05
CA PHE A 51 -12.85 23.23 0.12
C PHE A 51 -14.21 23.89 0.31
N SER A 52 -15.22 23.39 -0.38
CA SER A 52 -16.63 23.77 -0.20
C SER A 52 -17.45 22.51 0.07
N GLU A 53 -18.28 22.54 1.10
CA GLU A 53 -19.21 21.45 1.38
C GLU A 53 -20.47 21.56 0.50
N ILE A 54 -20.93 20.43 -0.03
CA ILE A 54 -22.19 20.30 -0.75
C ILE A 54 -23.09 19.45 0.13
N ALA A 55 -24.17 20.04 0.65
CA ALA A 55 -25.08 19.33 1.55
C ALA A 55 -25.73 18.13 0.85
N GLY A 56 -25.65 16.95 1.48
CA GLY A 56 -26.27 15.72 0.97
C GLY A 56 -25.43 14.93 -0.04
N ALA A 57 -24.34 15.50 -0.56
CA ALA A 57 -23.46 14.86 -1.51
C ALA A 57 -22.08 14.57 -0.90
N HIS A 58 -21.38 13.58 -1.47
CA HIS A 58 -20.00 13.28 -1.14
C HIS A 58 -19.16 13.40 -2.41
N GLY A 59 -18.00 14.05 -2.31
CA GLY A 59 -17.03 14.18 -3.39
C GLY A 59 -17.49 14.96 -4.63
N PRO A 60 -16.58 15.21 -5.59
CA PRO A 60 -16.85 15.97 -6.81
C PRO A 60 -17.35 15.11 -7.98
N GLU A 61 -17.60 13.81 -7.79
CA GLU A 61 -17.86 12.86 -8.88
C GLU A 61 -19.10 13.18 -9.73
N GLY A 62 -20.06 13.93 -9.19
CA GLY A 62 -21.23 14.41 -9.91
C GLY A 62 -21.23 15.92 -10.18
N SER A 63 -20.15 16.62 -9.83
CA SER A 63 -20.09 18.07 -9.99
C SER A 63 -19.79 18.46 -11.44
N THR A 64 -20.43 19.52 -11.93
CA THR A 64 -20.19 20.10 -13.25
C THR A 64 -20.09 21.62 -13.15
N LEU A 65 -19.36 22.23 -14.10
CA LEU A 65 -19.21 23.68 -14.23
C LEU A 65 -19.97 24.14 -15.48
N GLY A 66 -20.93 25.04 -15.29
CA GLY A 66 -21.66 25.66 -16.39
C GLY A 66 -20.85 26.78 -17.05
N ASP A 67 -21.22 27.13 -18.29
CA ASP A 67 -20.62 28.26 -19.03
C ASP A 67 -20.87 29.61 -18.35
N ASP A 68 -21.86 29.67 -17.45
CA ASP A 68 -22.18 30.80 -16.58
C ASP A 68 -21.29 30.87 -15.32
N GLY A 69 -20.40 29.90 -15.13
CA GLY A 69 -19.55 29.78 -13.94
C GLY A 69 -20.25 29.21 -12.71
N MET A 70 -21.49 28.72 -12.82
CA MET A 70 -22.15 28.02 -11.72
C MET A 70 -21.63 26.59 -11.58
N ILE A 71 -21.42 26.18 -10.33
CA ILE A 71 -21.12 24.80 -9.98
C ILE A 71 -22.44 24.10 -9.67
N SER A 72 -22.76 23.04 -10.42
CA SER A 72 -23.89 22.16 -10.13
C SER A 72 -23.37 20.86 -9.55
N ALA A 73 -24.03 20.35 -8.52
CA ALA A 73 -23.70 19.08 -7.87
C ALA A 73 -24.96 18.22 -7.75
N PRO A 74 -24.83 16.88 -7.68
CA PRO A 74 -25.98 16.02 -7.48
C PRO A 74 -26.56 16.30 -6.10
N LEU A 75 -27.90 16.40 -6.04
CA LEU A 75 -28.64 16.51 -4.78
C LEU A 75 -28.78 15.16 -4.09
#